data_AF-A0A4V0I7L2-F1
#
_entry.id   AF-A0A4V0I7L2-F1
#
_cell.length_a   1.000
_cell.length_b   1.000
_cell.length_c   1.000
_cell.angle_alpha   90.00
_cell.angle_beta   90.00
_cell.angle_gamma   90.00
#
_symmetry.space_group_name_H-M   'P 1'
#
loop_
_entity.id
_entity.type
_entity.pdbx_description
1 polymer ?
#
loop_
_entity_poly.entity_id
_entity_poly.type
_entity_poly.pdbx_seq_one_letter_code
_entity_poly.pdbx_strand_id
1 'polypeptide(L)'
;MVASPESSFTLITTMLPGPDRKRVPSPYHFRVLYRNPDPTEAGCVATWEVRGGRDEYQISIERTDDNYLVWHCTCPDAVYHADYRHACGCKHVQGLRRVFEAVGTPGTPACRRVPVPAAA
;
A
#
# COMPACT_ATOMS: atom_id res chain seq x y z
N MET A 1 16.42 -15.71 -19.75
CA MET A 1 16.77 -15.82 -18.32
C MET A 1 15.79 -14.94 -17.57
N VAL A 2 14.78 -15.54 -16.94
CA VAL A 2 13.83 -14.80 -16.10
C VAL A 2 14.60 -14.42 -14.84
N ALA A 3 14.76 -13.13 -14.57
CA ALA A 3 15.37 -12.68 -13.33
C ALA A 3 14.58 -13.28 -12.15
N SER A 4 15.24 -14.04 -11.27
CA SER A 4 14.65 -14.40 -9.99
C SER A 4 14.22 -13.10 -9.32
N PRO A 5 12.97 -12.96 -8.87
CA PRO A 5 12.53 -11.72 -8.25
C PRO A 5 13.42 -11.49 -7.03
N GLU A 6 14.20 -10.40 -7.04
CA GLU A 6 14.86 -9.94 -5.83
C GLU A 6 13.77 -9.83 -4.78
N SER A 7 13.94 -10.52 -3.65
CA SER A 7 13.01 -10.49 -2.53
C SER A 7 13.03 -9.11 -1.91
N SER A 8 12.39 -8.16 -2.58
CA SER A 8 12.28 -6.78 -2.18
C SER A 8 11.18 -6.68 -1.12
N PHE A 9 11.61 -6.38 0.09
CA PHE A 9 10.71 -6.04 1.18
C PHE A 9 10.33 -4.56 1.06
N THR A 10 9.03 -4.26 1.09
CA THR A 10 8.53 -2.88 1.11
C THR A 10 7.73 -2.63 2.38
N LEU A 11 8.13 -1.59 3.12
CA LEU A 11 7.43 -1.08 4.30
C LEU A 11 7.10 0.39 4.08
N ILE A 12 5.81 0.71 4.14
CA ILE A 12 5.31 2.08 4.07
C ILE A 12 4.89 2.49 5.47
N THR A 13 5.33 3.66 5.93
CA THR A 13 4.87 4.23 7.20
C THR A 13 4.17 5.56 6.93
N THR A 14 2.98 5.73 7.49
CA THR A 14 2.22 6.98 7.37
C THR A 14 1.49 7.30 8.67
N MET A 15 1.22 8.59 8.90
CA MET A 15 0.48 9.06 10.07
C MET A 15 -1.01 9.02 9.78
N LEU A 16 -1.77 8.27 10.57
CA LEU A 16 -3.23 8.21 10.47
C LEU A 16 -3.87 8.60 11.80
N PRO A 17 -5.17 8.95 11.81
CA PRO A 17 -5.91 9.09 13.06
C PRO A 17 -5.73 7.83 13.91
N GLY A 18 -5.34 8.00 15.18
CA GLY A 18 -4.99 6.89 16.07
C GLY A 18 -6.14 5.91 16.34
N PRO A 19 -5.82 4.76 16.98
CA PRO A 19 -6.82 3.76 17.34
C PRO A 19 -7.66 4.13 18.58
N ASP A 20 -7.21 5.11 19.37
CA ASP A 20 -7.93 5.58 20.54
C ASP A 20 -9.13 6.48 20.18
N ARG A 21 -9.98 6.76 21.18
CA ARG A 21 -11.16 7.62 20.98
C ARG A 21 -10.80 9.07 20.63
N LYS A 22 -9.64 9.55 21.09
CA LYS A 22 -9.16 10.92 20.84
C LYS A 22 -8.61 11.05 19.41
N ARG A 23 -8.37 9.92 18.73
CA ARG A 23 -7.81 9.80 17.38
C ARG A 23 -6.48 10.55 17.25
N VAL A 24 -5.68 10.56 18.31
CA VAL A 24 -4.35 11.19 18.30
C VAL A 24 -3.55 10.61 17.13
N PRO A 25 -2.96 11.43 16.23
CA PRO A 25 -2.20 10.91 15.11
C PRO A 25 -1.14 9.90 15.55
N SER A 26 -1.14 8.72 14.95
CA SER A 26 -0.18 7.65 15.27
C SER A 26 0.39 7.05 13.99
N PRO A 27 1.62 6.53 14.03
CA PRO A 27 2.20 5.84 12.88
C PRO A 27 1.45 4.54 12.62
N TYR A 28 1.16 4.29 11.34
CA TYR A 28 0.71 3.00 10.83
C TYR A 28 1.72 2.48 9.82
N HIS A 29 1.99 1.19 9.90
CA HIS A 29 2.95 0.49 9.03
C HIS A 29 2.20 -0.45 8.09
N PHE A 30 2.51 -0.35 6.80
CA PHE A 30 1.94 -1.19 5.73
C PHE A 30 3.08 -2.01 5.14
N ARG A 31 3.10 -3.30 5.47
CA ARG A 31 4.12 -4.23 5.02
C ARG A 31 3.56 -5.06 3.87
N VAL A 32 4.21 -5.01 2.70
CA VAL A 32 3.81 -5.85 1.56
C VAL A 32 3.99 -7.32 1.95
N LEU A 33 2.93 -8.12 1.77
CA LEU A 33 2.97 -9.57 1.93
C LEU A 33 3.00 -10.28 0.57
N TYR A 34 2.31 -9.72 -0.42
CA TYR A 34 2.23 -10.25 -1.77
C TYR A 34 2.09 -9.11 -2.78
N ARG A 35 2.65 -9.30 -3.98
CA ARG A 35 2.44 -8.46 -5.15
C ARG A 35 2.49 -9.34 -6.39
N ASN A 36 1.45 -9.24 -7.22
CA ASN A 36 1.45 -9.88 -8.53
C ASN A 36 2.44 -9.13 -9.45
N PRO A 37 3.43 -9.82 -10.05
CA PRO A 37 4.35 -9.19 -11.01
C PRO A 37 3.66 -8.80 -12.32
N ASP A 38 2.53 -9.43 -12.67
CA ASP A 38 1.78 -9.13 -13.90
C ASP A 38 0.81 -7.94 -13.68
N PRO A 39 1.05 -6.79 -14.34
CA PRO A 39 0.18 -5.62 -14.20
C PRO A 39 -1.14 -5.74 -14.99
N THR A 40 -1.37 -6.81 -15.73
CA THR A 40 -2.54 -7.01 -16.60
C THR A 40 -3.46 -8.15 -16.15
N GLU A 41 -2.94 -9.09 -15.35
CA GLU A 41 -3.71 -10.25 -14.88
C GLU A 41 -4.86 -9.85 -13.92
N ALA A 42 -6.07 -10.33 -14.17
CA ALA A 42 -7.19 -10.16 -13.24
C ALA A 42 -6.97 -10.95 -11.95
N GLY A 43 -7.55 -10.49 -10.84
CA GLY A 43 -7.41 -11.09 -9.51
C GLY A 43 -6.56 -10.27 -8.55
N CYS A 44 -5.89 -10.93 -7.59
CA CYS A 44 -5.17 -10.22 -6.54
C CYS A 44 -3.94 -9.49 -7.09
N VAL A 45 -3.88 -8.17 -6.92
CA VAL A 45 -2.75 -7.34 -7.37
C VAL A 45 -1.68 -7.23 -6.28
N ALA A 46 -2.09 -7.03 -5.02
CA ALA A 46 -1.19 -6.96 -3.88
C ALA A 46 -1.93 -7.11 -2.55
N THR A 47 -1.20 -7.50 -1.51
CA THR A 47 -1.68 -7.50 -0.14
C THR A 47 -0.66 -6.88 0.82
N TRP A 48 -1.18 -6.21 1.84
CA TRP A 48 -0.38 -5.60 2.90
C TRP A 48 -0.90 -6.03 4.27
N GLU A 49 0.02 -6.30 5.18
CA GLU A 49 -0.24 -6.28 6.61
C GLU A 49 -0.23 -4.83 7.12
N VAL A 50 -1.16 -4.49 8.00
CA VAL A 50 -1.31 -3.16 8.61
C VAL A 50 -1.11 -3.27 10.12
N ARG A 51 -0.11 -2.56 10.63
CA ARG A 51 0.23 -2.47 12.08
C ARG A 51 0.14 -1.03 12.58
N GLY A 52 0.00 -0.87 13.90
CA GLY A 52 -0.12 0.44 14.58
C GLY A 52 -1.55 0.78 15.05
N GLY A 53 -2.51 -0.10 14.76
CA GLY A 53 -3.88 -0.04 15.24
C GLY A 53 -4.09 -0.74 16.59
N ARG A 54 -5.35 -1.07 16.89
CA ARG A 54 -5.68 -1.93 18.06
C ARG A 54 -5.25 -3.38 17.82
N ASP A 55 -5.46 -3.85 16.59
CA ASP A 55 -5.09 -5.17 16.12
C ASP A 55 -4.31 -5.07 14.81
N GLU A 56 -3.77 -6.21 14.36
CA GLU A 56 -3.23 -6.34 13.01
C GLU A 56 -4.38 -6.52 12.01
N TYR A 57 -4.33 -5.75 10.92
CA TYR A 57 -5.31 -5.84 9.82
C TYR A 57 -4.60 -6.17 8.52
N GLN A 58 -5.35 -6.56 7.50
CA GLN A 58 -4.85 -6.78 6.16
C GLN A 58 -5.59 -5.86 5.18
N ILE A 59 -4.87 -5.37 4.18
CA ILE A 59 -5.43 -4.75 2.98
C ILE A 59 -5.12 -5.64 1.79
N SER A 60 -6.08 -5.83 0.91
CA SER A 60 -5.86 -6.41 -0.42
C SER A 60 -6.42 -5.49 -1.49
N ILE A 61 -5.79 -5.54 -2.66
CA ILE A 61 -6.29 -4.91 -3.87
C ILE A 61 -6.52 -5.99 -4.92
N GLU A 62 -7.67 -5.94 -5.57
CA GLU A 62 -8.09 -6.86 -6.61
C GLU A 62 -8.32 -6.08 -7.90
N ARG A 63 -7.91 -6.66 -9.03
CA ARG A 63 -8.24 -6.21 -10.37
C ARG A 63 -9.39 -7.06 -10.89
N THR A 64 -10.51 -6.43 -11.23
CA THR A 64 -11.64 -7.12 -11.86
C THR A 64 -11.35 -7.42 -13.33
N ASP A 65 -12.16 -8.28 -13.94
CA ASP A 65 -12.08 -8.57 -15.39
C ASP A 65 -12.28 -7.30 -16.25
N ASP A 66 -13.12 -6.37 -15.80
CA ASP A 66 -13.31 -5.04 -16.42
C ASP A 66 -12.19 -4.04 -16.12
N ASN A 67 -11.06 -4.50 -15.55
CA ASN A 67 -9.88 -3.70 -15.22
C ASN A 67 -10.12 -2.58 -14.17
N TYR A 68 -11.10 -2.75 -13.28
CA TYR A 68 -11.27 -1.90 -12.11
C TYR A 68 -10.43 -2.40 -10.93
N LEU A 69 -9.96 -1.47 -10.10
CA LEU A 69 -9.25 -1.80 -8.87
C LEU A 69 -10.19 -1.69 -7.67
N VAL A 70 -10.42 -2.82 -7.00
CA VAL A 70 -11.24 -2.93 -5.80
C VAL A 70 -10.33 -3.11 -4.59
N TRP A 71 -10.57 -2.31 -3.54
CA TRP A 71 -9.79 -2.32 -2.33
C TRP A 71 -10.58 -2.96 -1.20
N HIS A 72 -9.92 -3.84 -0.45
CA HIS A 72 -10.49 -4.53 0.70
C HIS A 72 -9.61 -4.29 1.94
N CYS A 73 -10.24 -4.20 3.11
CA CYS A 73 -9.53 -4.12 4.37
C CYS A 73 -10.28 -4.95 5.42
N THR A 74 -9.54 -5.67 6.27
CA THR A 74 -10.13 -6.50 7.33
C THR A 74 -10.43 -5.72 8.62
N CYS A 75 -10.19 -4.40 8.64
CA CYS A 75 -10.49 -3.60 9.82
C CYS A 75 -12.01 -3.51 10.04
N PRO A 76 -12.48 -3.37 11.30
CA PRO A 76 -13.91 -3.35 11.60
C PRO A 76 -14.69 -2.29 10.80
N ASP A 77 -14.12 -1.09 10.63
CA ASP A 77 -14.72 0.00 9.86
C ASP A 77 -15.00 -0.39 8.40
N ALA A 78 -14.07 -1.13 7.77
CA ALA A 78 -14.24 -1.61 6.41
C ALA A 78 -15.23 -2.78 6.32
N VAL A 79 -15.21 -3.70 7.29
CA VAL A 79 -16.11 -4.87 7.31
C VAL A 79 -17.55 -4.46 7.59
N TYR A 80 -17.80 -3.64 8.62
CA TYR A 80 -19.15 -3.22 8.99
C TYR A 80 -19.80 -2.26 7.98
N HIS A 81 -19.01 -1.54 7.21
CA HIS A 81 -19.53 -0.60 6.22
C HIS A 81 -19.44 -1.10 4.78
N ALA A 82 -18.95 -2.33 4.54
CA ALA A 82 -18.69 -2.87 3.21
C ALA A 82 -19.87 -2.75 2.23
N ASP A 83 -21.09 -2.91 2.74
CA ASP A 83 -22.33 -2.88 1.94
C ASP A 83 -22.76 -1.46 1.53
N TYR A 84 -22.35 -0.44 2.28
CA TYR A 84 -22.77 0.97 2.07
C TYR A 84 -21.65 1.84 1.52
N ARG A 85 -20.41 1.46 1.82
CA ARG A 85 -19.18 2.04 1.33
C ARG A 85 -18.28 0.84 1.12
N HIS A 86 -18.02 0.48 -0.13
CA HIS A 86 -16.93 -0.45 -0.43
C HIS A 86 -15.71 -0.12 0.46
N ALA A 87 -14.91 -1.10 0.85
CA ALA A 87 -13.82 -0.95 1.84
C ALA A 87 -12.78 0.16 1.52
N CYS A 88 -12.90 0.84 0.38
CA CYS A 88 -12.30 2.13 0.05
C CYS A 88 -12.57 3.27 1.07
N GLY A 89 -13.56 3.14 1.95
CA GLY A 89 -13.93 4.16 2.93
C GLY A 89 -13.08 4.23 4.21
N CYS A 90 -12.35 3.16 4.55
CA CYS A 90 -11.64 3.13 5.84
C CYS A 90 -10.35 3.95 5.83
N LYS A 91 -9.95 4.44 7.00
CA LYS A 91 -8.72 5.26 7.14
C LYS A 91 -7.45 4.54 6.65
N HIS A 92 -7.39 3.22 6.74
CA HIS A 92 -6.21 2.44 6.35
C HIS A 92 -6.05 2.42 4.82
N VAL A 93 -7.14 2.12 4.09
CA VAL A 93 -7.15 2.14 2.62
C VAL A 93 -6.94 3.56 2.11
N GLN A 94 -7.62 4.56 2.69
CA GLN A 94 -7.40 5.96 2.32
C GLN A 94 -5.96 6.41 2.56
N GLY A 95 -5.38 6.01 3.70
CA GLY A 95 -4.00 6.29 4.04
C GLY A 95 -3.01 5.75 3.01
N LEU A 96 -3.13 4.47 2.67
CA LEU A 96 -2.24 3.81 1.72
C LEU A 96 -2.41 4.37 0.30
N ARG A 97 -3.65 4.64 -0.13
CA ARG A 97 -3.93 5.28 -1.43
C ARG A 97 -3.26 6.65 -1.56
N ARG A 98 -3.36 7.49 -0.53
CA ARG A 98 -2.69 8.79 -0.50
C ARG A 98 -1.17 8.67 -0.64
N VAL A 99 -0.57 7.62 -0.07
CA VAL A 99 0.87 7.37 -0.25
C VAL A 99 1.16 7.04 -1.72
N PHE A 100 0.40 6.15 -2.36
CA PHE A 100 0.63 5.83 -3.78
C PHE A 100 0.40 7.03 -4.70
N GLU A 101 -0.60 7.87 -4.40
CA GLU A 101 -0.83 9.13 -5.09
C GLU A 101 0.35 10.10 -4.92
N ALA A 102 0.92 10.18 -3.70
CA ALA A 102 2.03 11.08 -3.39
C ALA A 102 3.38 10.60 -3.96
N VAL A 103 3.62 9.29 -3.98
CA VAL A 103 4.87 8.71 -4.52
C VAL A 103 4.87 8.74 -6.04
N GLY A 104 3.70 8.67 -6.68
CA GLY A 104 3.55 8.66 -8.13
C GLY A 104 4.32 7.50 -8.80
N THR A 105 4.24 7.43 -10.12
CA THR A 105 5.27 6.71 -10.88
C THR A 105 6.52 7.58 -10.82
N PRO A 106 7.68 7.10 -10.34
CA PRO A 106 8.91 7.84 -10.54
C PRO A 106 9.05 8.08 -12.04
N GLY A 107 8.87 9.34 -12.46
CA GLY A 107 9.22 9.76 -13.80
C GLY A 107 10.64 9.29 -14.04
N THR A 108 10.82 8.53 -15.13
CA THR A 108 12.06 7.98 -15.67
C THR A 108 13.31 8.40 -14.89
N PRO A 109 14.07 7.48 -14.27
CA PRO A 109 15.34 7.86 -13.68
C PRO A 109 16.24 8.35 -14.82
N ALA A 110 16.31 9.67 -15.00
CA ALA A 110 17.52 10.28 -15.48
C ALA A 110 18.56 9.89 -14.42
N CYS A 111 19.26 8.79 -14.69
CA CYS A 111 20.48 8.39 -14.02
C CYS A 111 21.43 9.59 -14.12
N ARG A 112 21.30 10.54 -13.20
CA ARG A 112 22.26 11.60 -13.00
C ARG A 112 23.41 10.89 -12.32
N ARG A 113 24.38 10.44 -13.13
CA ARG A 113 25.70 10.03 -12.64
C ARG A 113 26.19 11.15 -11.72
N VAL A 114 26.18 10.90 -10.43
CA VAL A 114 26.85 11.78 -9.46
C VAL A 114 28.34 11.62 -9.74
N PRO A 115 29.08 12.69 -10.10
CA PRO A 115 30.52 12.59 -10.26
C PRO A 115 31.13 12.24 -8.90
N VAL A 116 31.91 11.17 -8.86
CA VAL A 116 32.80 10.89 -7.73
C VAL A 116 33.85 12.01 -7.71
N PRO A 117 34.02 12.76 -6.61
CA PRO A 117 35.10 13.73 -6.52
C PRO A 117 36.44 12.99 -6.63
N ALA A 118 37.30 13.46 -7.54
CA ALA A 118 38.65 12.95 -7.68
C ALA A 118 39.38 13.10 -6.33
N ALA A 119 39.96 12.01 -5.84
CA ALA A 119 40.81 12.05 -4.66
C ALA A 119 41.95 13.05 -4.88
N ALA A 120 42.17 13.89 -3.87
CA ALA A 120 43.28 14.85 -3.80
C ALA A 120 44.61 14.15 -3.51
#